data_AF-A0A7K7A1B4-F1
#
_entry.id   AF-A0A7K7A1B4-F1
#
_cell.length_a   1.000
_cell.length_b   1.000
_cell.length_c   1.000
_cell.angle_alpha   90.00
_cell.angle_beta   90.00
_cell.angle_gamma   90.00
#
_symmetry.space_group_name_H-M   'P 1'
#
loop_
_entity.id
_entity.type
_entity.pdbx_description
1 polymer ?
#
loop_
_entity_poly.entity_id
_entity_poly.type
_entity_poly.pdbx_seq_one_letter_code
_entity_poly.pdbx_strand_id
1 'polypeptide(L)'
;QLKGKGLFNIRRLATCHSEILLCRIHDVSLAVTKEVNNLRSKVSRFAIVTLGELFRTMKKHMDQEVEEIARTLLQKAGDSSEFIQKAANQSLGIMVGSVTPARSMAALMACGVNHRNVLIRRCAAEHLVTVTEQIGAEKLLSGSRESTEMLVKVLVKLAQDCNQDTR
;
A
#
# COMPACT_ATOMS: atom_id res chain seq x y z
N GLN A 1 11.18 21.89 -8.63
CA GLN A 1 11.45 21.32 -9.97
C GLN A 1 12.38 20.10 -9.90
N LEU A 2 13.49 20.12 -9.15
CA LEU A 2 14.43 18.99 -9.05
C LEU A 2 13.79 17.66 -8.61
N LYS A 3 12.97 17.68 -7.56
CA LYS A 3 12.29 16.47 -7.04
C LYS A 3 11.40 15.79 -8.09
N GLY A 4 10.63 16.57 -8.86
CA GLY A 4 9.79 16.04 -9.94
C GLY A 4 10.63 15.38 -11.05
N LYS A 5 11.75 16.00 -11.46
CA LYS A 5 12.67 15.38 -12.43
C LYS A 5 13.27 14.07 -11.91
N GLY A 6 13.64 14.03 -10.62
CA GLY A 6 14.14 12.80 -9.98
C GLY A 6 13.11 11.67 -9.99
N LEU A 7 11.87 11.94 -9.56
CA LEU A 7 10.77 10.96 -9.59
C LEU A 7 10.47 10.48 -11.02
N PHE A 8 10.48 11.39 -11.99
CA PHE A 8 10.33 11.03 -13.40
C PHE A 8 11.43 10.08 -13.88
N ASN A 9 12.69 10.34 -13.53
CA ASN A 9 13.80 9.46 -13.91
C ASN A 9 13.69 8.09 -13.23
N ILE A 10 13.26 8.02 -11.97
CA ILE A 10 13.01 6.75 -11.27
C ILE A 10 11.95 5.93 -12.02
N ARG A 11 10.83 6.54 -12.43
CA ARG A 11 9.77 5.86 -13.22
C ARG A 11 10.32 5.31 -14.55
N ARG A 12 11.13 6.11 -15.24
CA ARG A 12 11.77 5.68 -16.50
C ARG A 12 12.70 4.50 -16.29
N LEU A 13 13.54 4.54 -15.25
CA LEU A 13 14.41 3.43 -14.91
C LEU A 13 13.60 2.18 -14.53
N ALA A 14 12.54 2.33 -13.72
CA ALA A 14 11.68 1.20 -13.36
C ALA A 14 11.04 0.52 -14.58
N THR A 15 10.70 1.29 -15.61
CA THR A 15 10.06 0.78 -16.83
C THR A 15 11.05 0.23 -17.85
N CYS A 16 12.21 0.87 -18.00
CA CYS A 16 13.15 0.57 -19.09
C CYS A 16 14.38 -0.24 -18.66
N HIS A 17 14.78 -0.12 -17.38
CA HIS A 17 16.05 -0.62 -16.84
C HIS A 17 15.88 -1.01 -15.36
N SER A 18 14.90 -1.88 -15.08
CA SER A 18 14.51 -2.22 -13.71
C SER A 18 15.65 -2.85 -12.91
N GLU A 19 16.56 -3.55 -13.57
CA GLU A 19 17.77 -4.17 -13.02
C GLU A 19 18.66 -3.18 -12.26
N ILE A 20 18.72 -1.92 -12.71
CA ILE A 20 19.51 -0.86 -12.06
C ILE A 20 18.90 -0.51 -10.70
N LEU A 21 17.57 -0.51 -10.61
CA LEU A 21 16.86 -0.17 -9.38
C LEU A 21 16.76 -1.35 -8.41
N LEU A 22 16.70 -2.59 -8.90
CA LEU A 22 16.60 -3.79 -8.06
C LEU A 22 17.73 -3.88 -7.03
N CYS A 23 18.97 -3.57 -7.44
CA CYS A 23 20.13 -3.56 -6.54
C CYS A 23 20.09 -2.46 -5.48
N ARG A 24 19.20 -1.46 -5.62
CA ARG A 24 19.07 -0.28 -4.74
C ARG A 24 17.63 -0.06 -4.32
N ILE A 25 16.80 -1.11 -4.33
CA ILE A 25 15.36 -0.97 -4.21
C ILE A 25 14.94 -0.37 -2.86
N HIS A 26 15.67 -0.71 -1.80
CA HIS A 26 15.45 -0.14 -0.46
C HIS A 26 15.69 1.37 -0.44
N ASP A 27 16.89 1.82 -0.87
CA ASP A 27 17.24 3.24 -0.91
C ASP A 27 16.26 4.05 -1.77
N VAL A 28 15.89 3.51 -2.93
CA VAL A 28 14.94 4.14 -3.86
C VAL A 28 13.56 4.23 -3.21
N SER A 29 13.08 3.14 -2.61
CA SER A 29 11.77 3.09 -1.94
C SER A 29 11.70 4.07 -0.79
N LEU A 30 12.75 4.14 0.04
CA LEU A 30 12.86 5.09 1.15
C LEU A 30 12.83 6.53 0.64
N ALA A 31 13.63 6.84 -0.39
CA ALA A 31 13.70 8.18 -0.96
C ALA A 31 12.37 8.63 -1.57
N VAL A 32 11.67 7.75 -2.29
CA VAL A 32 10.36 8.08 -2.87
C VAL A 32 9.30 8.20 -1.78
N THR A 33 9.28 7.30 -0.80
CA THR A 33 8.36 7.33 0.35
C THR A 33 8.47 8.64 1.13
N LYS A 34 9.70 9.15 1.32
CA LYS A 34 9.91 10.48 1.92
C LYS A 34 9.22 11.60 1.14
N GLU A 35 9.24 11.54 -0.19
CA GLU A 35 8.59 12.55 -1.03
C GLU A 35 7.06 12.42 -1.08
N VAL A 36 6.48 11.29 -0.65
CA VAL A 36 5.02 11.18 -0.47
C VAL A 36 4.51 12.20 0.56
N ASN A 37 5.32 12.52 1.57
CA ASN A 37 4.99 13.52 2.59
C ASN A 37 5.40 14.95 2.21
N ASN A 38 5.76 15.22 0.95
CA ASN A 38 6.14 16.55 0.51
C ASN A 38 4.99 17.56 0.65
N LEU A 39 5.27 18.74 1.20
CA LEU A 39 4.28 19.83 1.38
C LEU A 39 3.69 20.33 0.06
N ARG A 40 4.39 20.14 -1.07
CA ARG A 40 3.84 20.46 -2.39
C ARG A 40 3.02 19.27 -2.88
N SER A 41 1.70 19.42 -2.89
CA SER A 41 0.74 18.37 -3.30
C SER A 41 1.06 17.73 -4.65
N LYS A 42 1.53 18.49 -5.65
CA LYS A 42 1.96 17.94 -6.94
C LYS A 42 3.16 16.99 -6.83
N VAL A 43 4.12 17.29 -5.94
CA VAL A 43 5.29 16.43 -5.70
C VAL A 43 4.88 15.20 -4.91
N SER A 44 4.10 15.38 -3.84
CA SER A 44 3.54 14.29 -3.03
C SER A 44 2.79 13.29 -3.89
N ARG A 45 1.82 13.77 -4.70
CA ARG A 45 1.09 12.89 -5.61
C ARG A 45 2.01 12.18 -6.60
N PHE A 46 3.00 12.90 -7.13
CA PHE A 46 3.89 12.29 -8.10
C PHE A 46 4.72 11.16 -7.46
N ALA A 47 5.14 11.32 -6.20
CA ALA A 47 5.79 10.27 -5.44
C ALA A 47 4.86 9.08 -5.18
N ILE A 48 3.60 9.33 -4.80
CA ILE A 48 2.58 8.28 -4.64
C ILE A 48 2.44 7.44 -5.91
N VAL A 49 2.24 8.09 -7.06
CA VAL A 49 2.12 7.41 -8.35
C VAL A 49 3.41 6.65 -8.71
N THR A 50 4.57 7.21 -8.36
CA THR A 50 5.87 6.55 -8.56
C THR A 50 5.97 5.25 -7.75
N LEU A 51 5.51 5.23 -6.50
CA LEU A 51 5.46 3.99 -5.71
C LEU A 51 4.54 2.94 -6.34
N GLY A 52 3.36 3.35 -6.83
CA GLY A 52 2.47 2.45 -7.56
C GLY A 52 3.15 1.81 -8.77
N GLU A 53 3.94 2.57 -9.53
CA GLU A 53 4.70 2.03 -10.65
C GLU A 53 5.87 1.13 -10.25
N LEU A 54 6.57 1.47 -9.16
CA LEU A 54 7.59 0.59 -8.59
C LEU A 54 6.96 -0.75 -8.19
N PHE A 55 5.82 -0.77 -7.52
CA PHE A 55 5.12 -2.02 -7.19
C PHE A 55 4.77 -2.81 -8.45
N ARG A 56 4.19 -2.17 -9.46
CA ARG A 56 3.81 -2.83 -10.71
C ARG A 56 4.99 -3.48 -11.43
N THR A 57 6.14 -2.82 -11.43
CA THR A 57 7.35 -3.23 -12.18
C THR A 57 8.19 -4.23 -11.40
N MET A 58 8.43 -3.98 -10.11
CA MET A 58 9.33 -4.75 -9.26
C MET A 58 8.63 -5.91 -8.53
N LYS A 59 7.31 -5.83 -8.33
CA LYS A 59 6.47 -6.90 -7.78
C LYS A 59 7.02 -7.43 -6.45
N LYS A 60 7.19 -8.75 -6.32
CA LYS A 60 7.72 -9.45 -5.14
C LYS A 60 9.09 -8.95 -4.65
N HIS A 61 9.88 -8.28 -5.50
CA HIS A 61 11.15 -7.68 -5.05
C HIS A 61 10.93 -6.55 -4.04
N MET A 62 9.72 -5.98 -3.97
CA MET A 62 9.36 -4.95 -3.00
C MET A 62 8.78 -5.50 -1.70
N ASP A 63 8.65 -6.83 -1.52
CA ASP A 63 7.97 -7.44 -0.37
C ASP A 63 8.49 -6.92 0.99
N GLN A 64 9.78 -6.59 1.10
CA GLN A 64 10.40 -6.05 2.32
C GLN A 64 10.02 -4.59 2.61
N GLU A 65 9.64 -3.83 1.57
CA GLU A 65 9.31 -2.41 1.66
C GLU A 65 7.80 -2.17 1.87
N VAL A 66 6.98 -3.22 1.67
CA VAL A 66 5.51 -3.13 1.64
C VAL A 66 4.95 -2.49 2.89
N GLU A 67 5.40 -2.89 4.09
CA GLU A 67 4.79 -2.41 5.33
C GLU A 67 4.95 -0.88 5.51
N GLU A 68 6.17 -0.36 5.32
CA GLU A 68 6.45 1.07 5.50
C GLU A 68 5.79 1.92 4.42
N ILE A 69 5.80 1.43 3.17
CA ILE A 69 5.13 2.12 2.07
C ILE A 69 3.60 2.10 2.28
N ALA A 70 3.02 0.95 2.64
CA ALA A 70 1.58 0.82 2.89
C ALA A 70 1.13 1.75 4.01
N ARG A 71 1.90 1.84 5.11
CA ARG A 71 1.66 2.79 6.20
C ARG A 71 1.58 4.22 5.69
N THR A 72 2.55 4.64 4.88
CA THR A 72 2.60 6.00 4.34
C THR A 72 1.45 6.26 3.35
N LEU A 73 1.14 5.31 2.47
CA LEU A 73 0.04 5.44 1.51
C LEU A 73 -1.32 5.44 2.20
N LEU A 74 -1.53 4.61 3.22
CA LEU A 74 -2.75 4.59 4.02
C LEU A 74 -2.97 5.93 4.73
N GLN A 75 -1.91 6.53 5.28
CA GLN A 75 -1.99 7.91 5.80
C GLN A 75 -2.47 8.90 4.75
N LYS A 76 -2.01 8.77 3.50
CA LYS A 76 -2.46 9.61 2.37
C LYS A 76 -3.86 9.29 1.87
N ALA A 77 -4.35 8.07 2.04
CA ALA A 77 -5.75 7.73 1.78
C ALA A 77 -6.71 8.44 2.76
N GLY A 78 -6.22 8.88 3.93
CA GLY A 78 -6.95 9.71 4.89
C GLY A 78 -6.69 11.22 4.80
N ASP A 79 -6.02 11.69 3.75
CA ASP A 79 -5.71 13.12 3.55
C ASP A 79 -6.98 13.95 3.28
N SER A 80 -6.99 15.26 3.54
CA SER A 80 -8.16 16.11 3.22
C SER A 80 -8.32 16.37 1.72
N SER A 81 -7.24 16.21 0.94
CA SER A 81 -7.28 16.37 -0.50
C SER A 81 -7.75 15.09 -1.20
N GLU A 82 -8.95 15.13 -1.78
CA GLU A 82 -9.51 14.00 -2.55
C GLU A 82 -8.56 13.52 -3.67
N PHE A 83 -7.82 14.45 -4.28
CA PHE A 83 -6.83 14.14 -5.32
C PHE A 83 -5.65 13.32 -4.80
N ILE A 84 -5.23 13.55 -3.55
CA ILE A 84 -4.20 12.76 -2.86
C ILE A 84 -4.79 11.42 -2.41
N GLN A 85 -5.99 11.42 -1.83
CA GLN A 85 -6.68 10.20 -1.40
C GLN A 85 -6.82 9.22 -2.56
N LYS A 86 -7.33 9.67 -3.72
CA LYS A 86 -7.50 8.83 -4.92
C LYS A 86 -6.19 8.25 -5.42
N ALA A 87 -5.12 9.06 -5.46
CA ALA A 87 -3.81 8.58 -5.89
C ALA A 87 -3.24 7.52 -4.93
N ALA A 88 -3.43 7.71 -3.62
CA ALA A 88 -3.00 6.78 -2.60
C ALA A 88 -3.78 5.46 -2.68
N ASN A 89 -5.12 5.52 -2.75
CA ASN A 89 -5.98 4.34 -2.89
C ASN A 89 -5.61 3.53 -4.16
N GLN A 90 -5.44 4.23 -5.29
CA GLN A 90 -5.01 3.58 -6.53
C GLN A 90 -3.63 2.90 -6.40
N SER A 91 -2.68 3.53 -5.71
CA SER A 91 -1.34 2.97 -5.52
C SER A 91 -1.32 1.77 -4.58
N LEU A 92 -2.17 1.79 -3.54
CA LEU A 92 -2.40 0.64 -2.66
C LEU A 92 -3.05 -0.52 -3.42
N GLY A 93 -4.03 -0.26 -4.29
CA GLY A 93 -4.62 -1.28 -5.15
C GLY A 93 -3.58 -1.92 -6.08
N ILE A 94 -2.67 -1.12 -6.67
CA ILE A 94 -1.57 -1.65 -7.48
C ILE A 94 -0.61 -2.49 -6.63
N MET A 95 -0.26 -2.02 -5.43
CA MET A 95 0.57 -2.77 -4.48
C MET A 95 -0.03 -4.15 -4.21
N VAL A 96 -1.30 -4.20 -3.80
CA VAL A 96 -2.02 -5.45 -3.49
C VAL A 96 -1.98 -6.43 -4.65
N GLY A 97 -2.19 -5.97 -5.88
CA GLY A 97 -2.13 -6.83 -7.07
C GLY A 97 -0.74 -7.20 -7.57
N SER A 98 0.34 -6.67 -6.98
CA SER A 98 1.70 -6.84 -7.50
C SER A 98 2.65 -7.60 -6.58
N VAL A 99 2.50 -7.45 -5.26
CA VAL A 99 3.38 -8.06 -4.24
C VAL A 99 2.84 -9.41 -3.79
N THR A 100 3.59 -10.13 -2.94
CA THR A 100 3.08 -11.39 -2.37
C THR A 100 1.80 -11.12 -1.55
N PRO A 101 0.66 -11.81 -1.81
CA PRO A 101 -0.62 -11.51 -1.13
C PRO A 101 -0.56 -11.57 0.40
N ALA A 102 0.20 -12.51 0.95
CA ALA A 102 0.40 -12.59 2.40
C ALA A 102 1.11 -11.34 2.98
N ARG A 103 2.03 -10.73 2.22
CA ARG A 103 2.75 -9.52 2.62
C ARG A 103 1.85 -8.28 2.59
N SER A 104 1.06 -8.11 1.53
CA SER A 104 0.10 -7.01 1.44
C SER A 104 -0.99 -7.13 2.51
N MET A 105 -1.53 -8.33 2.75
CA MET A 105 -2.51 -8.57 3.81
C MET A 105 -1.94 -8.19 5.19
N ALA A 106 -0.75 -8.69 5.54
CA ALA A 106 -0.12 -8.38 6.83
C ALA A 106 0.09 -6.87 7.02
N ALA A 107 0.57 -6.17 5.99
CA ALA A 107 0.79 -4.73 6.06
C ALA A 107 -0.52 -3.93 6.23
N LEU A 108 -1.58 -4.30 5.52
CA LEU A 108 -2.91 -3.66 5.64
C LEU A 108 -3.52 -3.88 7.02
N MET A 109 -3.42 -5.11 7.56
CA MET A 109 -3.87 -5.43 8.92
C MET A 109 -3.10 -4.62 9.98
N ALA A 110 -1.77 -4.55 9.84
CA ALA A 110 -0.91 -3.85 10.79
C ALA A 110 -1.12 -2.33 10.77
N CYS A 111 -1.30 -1.73 9.58
CA CYS A 111 -1.28 -0.29 9.42
C CYS A 111 -2.66 0.38 9.34
N GLY A 112 -3.69 -0.36 8.90
CA GLY A 112 -4.98 0.23 8.53
C GLY A 112 -6.12 -0.04 9.52
N VAL A 113 -6.31 -1.29 9.90
CA VAL A 113 -7.53 -1.77 10.60
C VAL A 113 -7.75 -1.08 11.95
N ASN A 114 -6.68 -0.79 12.68
CA ASN A 114 -6.75 -0.20 14.01
C ASN A 114 -6.64 1.34 14.00
N HIS A 115 -6.66 1.97 12.83
CA HIS A 115 -6.42 3.39 12.71
C HIS A 115 -7.62 4.25 13.18
N ARG A 116 -7.35 5.40 13.81
CA ARG A 116 -8.42 6.28 14.35
C ARG A 116 -9.25 6.95 13.25
N ASN A 117 -8.60 7.33 12.15
CA ASN A 117 -9.25 7.91 10.98
C ASN A 117 -10.07 6.86 10.20
N VAL A 118 -11.37 7.11 10.04
CA VAL A 118 -12.34 6.27 9.33
C VAL A 118 -11.95 6.04 7.87
N LEU A 119 -11.47 7.06 7.16
CA LEU A 119 -11.09 6.93 5.74
C LEU A 119 -9.97 5.92 5.53
N ILE A 120 -9.06 5.83 6.50
CA ILE A 120 -7.94 4.88 6.48
C ILE A 120 -8.44 3.46 6.74
N ARG A 121 -9.35 3.28 7.70
CA ARG A 121 -9.95 1.97 7.96
C ARG A 121 -10.77 1.48 6.77
N ARG A 122 -11.57 2.35 6.16
CA ARG A 122 -12.32 2.05 4.93
C ARG A 122 -11.40 1.60 3.78
N CYS A 123 -10.36 2.38 3.51
CA CYS A 123 -9.38 2.05 2.45
C CYS A 123 -8.67 0.71 2.74
N ALA A 124 -8.30 0.46 4.00
CA ALA A 124 -7.71 -0.83 4.39
C ALA A 124 -8.71 -1.99 4.21
N ALA A 125 -9.97 -1.81 4.59
CA ALA A 125 -11.03 -2.82 4.41
C ALA A 125 -11.25 -3.15 2.92
N GLU A 126 -11.36 -2.13 2.06
CA GLU A 126 -11.52 -2.28 0.61
C GLU A 126 -10.41 -3.17 0.01
N HIS A 127 -9.16 -2.89 0.36
CA HIS A 127 -8.01 -3.66 -0.13
C HIS A 127 -7.84 -5.02 0.56
N LEU A 128 -8.30 -5.17 1.81
CA LEU A 128 -8.32 -6.45 2.50
C LEU A 128 -9.31 -7.43 1.86
N VAL A 129 -10.44 -6.94 1.35
CA VAL A 129 -11.36 -7.78 0.54
C VAL A 129 -10.61 -8.31 -0.68
N THR A 130 -9.98 -7.44 -1.47
CA THR A 130 -9.25 -7.86 -2.67
C THR A 130 -8.15 -8.89 -2.38
N VAL A 131 -7.33 -8.69 -1.34
CA VAL A 131 -6.23 -9.62 -1.04
C VAL A 131 -6.73 -10.95 -0.45
N THR A 132 -7.80 -10.93 0.34
CA THR A 132 -8.38 -12.17 0.91
C THR A 132 -9.04 -13.02 -0.18
N GLU A 133 -9.71 -12.39 -1.15
CA GLU A 133 -10.20 -13.06 -2.36
C GLU A 133 -9.06 -13.68 -3.19
N GLN A 134 -7.95 -12.94 -3.36
CA GLN A 134 -6.77 -13.46 -4.08
C GLN A 134 -6.11 -14.67 -3.40
N ILE A 135 -6.06 -14.68 -2.06
CA ILE A 135 -5.50 -15.81 -1.31
C ILE A 135 -6.48 -17.00 -1.37
N GLY A 136 -7.78 -16.74 -1.22
CA GLY A 136 -8.83 -17.74 -1.19
C GLY A 136 -9.04 -18.35 0.20
N ALA A 137 -10.30 -18.68 0.50
CA ALA A 137 -10.72 -19.14 1.83
C ALA A 137 -9.96 -20.39 2.31
N GLU A 138 -9.73 -21.36 1.43
CA GLU A 138 -9.00 -22.60 1.78
C GLU A 138 -7.60 -22.28 2.31
N LYS A 139 -6.84 -21.43 1.62
CA LYS A 139 -5.48 -21.06 2.04
C LYS A 139 -5.49 -20.23 3.33
N LEU A 140 -6.44 -19.31 3.47
CA LEU A 140 -6.60 -18.49 4.69
C LEU A 140 -6.90 -19.35 5.93
N LEU A 141 -7.65 -20.43 5.76
CA LEU A 141 -8.05 -21.34 6.83
C LEU A 141 -7.06 -22.49 7.06
N SER A 142 -6.16 -22.76 6.11
CA SER A 142 -5.11 -23.78 6.22
C SER A 142 -3.88 -23.36 7.05
N GLY A 143 -3.85 -22.12 7.54
CA GLY A 143 -2.73 -21.57 8.30
C GLY A 143 -2.65 -22.09 9.75
N SER A 144 -1.72 -21.53 10.52
CA SER A 144 -1.68 -21.77 11.97
C SER A 144 -2.96 -21.27 12.63
N ARG A 145 -3.37 -21.92 13.72
CA ARG A 145 -4.53 -21.51 14.51
C ARG A 145 -4.43 -20.04 14.92
N GLU A 146 -3.24 -19.59 15.31
CA GLU A 146 -2.95 -18.22 15.73
C GLU A 146 -3.17 -17.22 14.58
N SER A 147 -2.72 -17.56 13.36
CA SER A 147 -2.92 -16.72 12.17
C SER A 147 -4.40 -16.63 11.79
N THR A 148 -5.12 -17.75 11.83
CA THR A 148 -6.57 -17.76 11.53
C THR A 148 -7.36 -16.99 12.59
N GLU A 149 -7.06 -17.15 13.87
CA GLU A 149 -7.69 -16.38 14.95
C GLU A 149 -7.42 -14.88 14.81
N MET A 150 -6.20 -14.48 14.42
CA MET A 150 -5.87 -13.07 14.17
C MET A 150 -6.68 -12.51 12.99
N LEU A 151 -6.78 -13.25 11.89
CA LEU A 151 -7.57 -12.85 10.73
C LEU A 151 -9.05 -12.68 11.11
N VAL A 152 -9.64 -13.66 11.80
CA VAL A 152 -11.04 -13.59 12.25
C VAL A 152 -11.27 -12.38 13.15
N LYS A 153 -10.37 -12.10 14.11
CA LYS A 153 -10.46 -10.91 14.97
C LYS A 153 -10.47 -9.61 14.17
N VAL A 154 -9.63 -9.51 13.14
CA VAL A 154 -9.59 -8.35 12.24
C VAL A 154 -10.88 -8.22 11.44
N LEU A 155 -11.37 -9.30 10.83
CA LEU A 155 -12.58 -9.27 10.01
C LEU A 155 -13.83 -8.95 10.83
N VAL A 156 -13.98 -9.55 12.03
CA VAL A 156 -15.08 -9.22 12.95
C VAL A 156 -15.03 -7.76 13.35
N LYS A 157 -13.84 -7.21 13.63
CA LYS A 157 -13.68 -5.80 13.96
C LYS A 157 -14.14 -4.88 12.83
N LEU A 158 -13.75 -5.16 11.59
CA LEU A 158 -14.19 -4.37 10.42
C LEU A 158 -15.69 -4.50 10.20
N ALA A 159 -16.25 -5.71 10.30
CA ALA A 159 -17.69 -5.96 10.19
C ALA A 159 -18.51 -5.26 11.30
N GLN A 160 -17.88 -4.91 12.42
CA GLN A 160 -18.48 -4.16 13.53
C GLN A 160 -18.04 -2.69 13.59
N ASP A 161 -17.38 -2.17 12.54
CA ASP A 161 -16.91 -0.79 12.52
C ASP A 161 -18.07 0.20 12.70
N CYS A 162 -17.81 1.34 13.36
CA CYS A 162 -18.85 2.34 13.56
C CYS A 162 -19.27 3.01 12.23
N ASN A 163 -18.39 3.05 11.24
CA ASN A 163 -18.67 3.60 9.92
C ASN A 163 -19.28 2.54 8.99
N GLN A 164 -20.37 2.89 8.30
CA GLN A 164 -21.10 1.96 7.45
C GLN A 164 -20.29 1.51 6.22
N ASP A 165 -19.56 2.41 5.56
CA ASP A 165 -18.74 2.06 4.39
C ASP A 165 -17.56 1.13 4.73
N THR A 166 -17.15 1.10 6.00
CA THR A 166 -16.04 0.24 6.47
C THR A 166 -16.54 -1.16 6.82
N ARG A 167 -17.81 -1.29 7.20
CA ARG A 167 -18.45 -2.58 7.49
C ARG A 167 -18.80 -3.31 6.21
#